data_AF-A0A932X4I1-F1
#
_entry.id   AF-A0A932X4I1-F1
#
_cell.length_a   1.000
_cell.length_b   1.000
_cell.length_c   1.000
_cell.angle_alpha   90.00
_cell.angle_beta   90.00
_cell.angle_gamma   90.00
#
_symmetry.space_group_name_H-M   'P 1'
#
loop_
_entity.id
_entity.type
_entity.pdbx_description
1 polymer ?
#
loop_
_entity_poly.entity_id
_entity_poly.type
_entity_poly.pdbx_seq_one_letter_code
_entity_poly.pdbx_strand_id
1 'polypeptide(L)'
;MKCGKCGQENLKAIEFCVRCHYPLRFTCPSCRHEQDHGGQCDKCGTNFAKYAAMLLSQAQSQAQQKREAVGDRHKVLKQVILAILTCGLSLLFYHRSRVMDE
;
A
#
# COMPACT_ATOMS: atom_id res chain seq x y z
N MET A 1 -26.12 24.00 -13.22
CA MET A 1 -24.80 23.39 -13.47
C MET A 1 -25.04 22.05 -14.10
N LYS A 2 -24.33 21.76 -15.19
CA LYS A 2 -24.62 20.59 -16.01
C LYS A 2 -23.82 19.39 -15.52
N CYS A 3 -24.50 18.27 -15.27
CA CYS A 3 -23.82 17.04 -14.89
C CYS A 3 -22.93 16.54 -16.04
N GLY A 4 -21.62 16.41 -15.80
CA GLY A 4 -20.67 15.89 -16.78
C GLY A 4 -20.91 14.44 -17.22
N LYS A 5 -21.68 13.66 -16.44
CA LYS A 5 -22.00 12.25 -16.75
C LYS A 5 -23.29 12.09 -17.56
N CYS A 6 -24.37 12.75 -17.16
CA CYS A 6 -25.71 12.53 -17.76
C CYS A 6 -26.32 13.77 -18.42
N GLY A 7 -25.68 14.93 -18.33
CA GLY A 7 -26.14 16.18 -18.94
C GLY A 7 -27.30 16.88 -18.24
N GLN A 8 -27.82 16.35 -17.13
CA GLN A 8 -28.89 16.98 -16.34
C GLN A 8 -28.45 18.35 -15.80
N GLU A 9 -29.33 19.36 -15.89
CA GLU A 9 -29.16 20.62 -15.16
C GLU A 9 -29.53 20.45 -13.69
N ASN A 10 -28.62 20.87 -12.81
CA ASN A 10 -28.77 20.81 -11.35
C ASN A 10 -28.55 22.19 -10.73
N LEU A 11 -29.16 22.42 -9.56
CA LEU A 11 -28.93 23.62 -8.76
C LEU A 11 -27.48 23.66 -8.27
N LYS A 12 -26.87 24.86 -8.20
CA LYS A 12 -25.46 25.02 -7.79
C LYS A 12 -25.19 24.55 -6.36
N ALA A 13 -26.21 24.52 -5.50
CA ALA A 13 -26.08 24.13 -4.09
C ALA A 13 -26.04 22.61 -3.87
N ILE A 14 -26.35 21.80 -4.89
CA ILE A 14 -26.45 20.34 -4.74
C ILE A 14 -25.07 19.71 -5.00
N GLU A 15 -24.65 18.80 -4.11
CA GLU A 15 -23.38 18.09 -4.20
C GLU A 15 -23.39 16.93 -5.21
N PHE A 16 -24.55 16.30 -5.40
CA PHE A 16 -24.73 15.13 -6.28
C PHE A 16 -25.82 15.39 -7.31
N CYS A 17 -25.69 14.80 -8.51
CA CYS A 17 -26.71 14.92 -9.53
C CYS A 17 -28.01 14.24 -9.09
N VAL A 18 -29.14 14.95 -9.15
CA VAL A 18 -30.46 14.42 -8.74
C VAL A 18 -30.95 13.26 -9.60
N ARG A 19 -30.36 13.05 -10.78
CA ARG A 19 -30.74 11.99 -11.72
C ARG A 19 -29.84 10.77 -11.63
N CYS A 20 -28.52 10.95 -11.71
CA CYS A 20 -27.56 9.86 -11.81
C CYS A 20 -26.65 9.69 -10.59
N HIS A 21 -26.83 10.53 -9.55
CA HIS A 21 -26.04 10.56 -8.32
C HIS A 21 -24.53 10.76 -8.53
N TYR A 22 -24.12 11.24 -9.71
CA TYR A 22 -22.72 11.59 -9.97
C TYR A 22 -22.32 12.82 -9.15
N PRO A 23 -21.13 12.85 -8.52
CA PRO A 23 -20.65 14.02 -7.80
C PRO A 23 -20.55 15.23 -8.72
N LEU A 24 -21.05 16.36 -8.26
CA LEU A 24 -21.03 17.64 -8.99
C LEU A 24 -20.00 18.62 -8.43
N ARG A 25 -19.42 18.33 -7.26
CA ARG A 25 -18.34 19.12 -6.67
C ARG A 25 -17.17 18.23 -6.33
N PHE A 26 -15.98 18.69 -6.68
CA PHE A 26 -14.72 18.01 -6.43
C PHE A 26 -13.78 18.97 -5.73
N THR A 27 -13.15 18.50 -4.65
CA THR A 27 -12.11 19.25 -3.95
C THR A 27 -10.75 18.65 -4.29
N CYS A 28 -9.84 19.47 -4.81
CA CYS A 28 -8.49 19.03 -5.10
C CYS A 28 -7.78 18.60 -3.82
N PRO A 29 -7.25 17.36 -3.72
CA PRO A 29 -6.59 16.88 -2.52
C PRO A 29 -5.23 17.54 -2.26
N SER A 30 -4.63 18.16 -3.29
CA SER A 30 -3.33 18.82 -3.19
C SER A 30 -3.44 20.29 -2.74
N CYS A 31 -4.30 21.08 -3.39
CA CYS A 31 -4.40 22.53 -3.15
C CYS A 31 -5.72 23.00 -2.54
N ARG A 32 -6.67 22.07 -2.26
CA ARG A 32 -8.01 22.36 -1.73
C ARG A 32 -8.87 23.29 -2.58
N HIS A 33 -8.59 23.40 -3.87
CA HIS A 33 -9.45 24.12 -4.81
C HIS A 33 -10.74 23.33 -5.07
N GLU A 34 -11.89 24.00 -4.97
CA GLU A 34 -13.20 23.46 -5.33
C GLU A 34 -13.51 23.72 -6.81
N GLN A 35 -14.02 22.70 -7.50
CA GLN A 35 -14.37 22.73 -8.92
C GLN A 35 -15.57 21.81 -9.20
N ASP A 36 -16.25 22.02 -10.33
CA ASP A 36 -17.48 21.30 -10.71
C ASP A 36 -17.23 20.05 -11.58
N HIS A 37 -15.97 19.77 -11.91
CA HIS A 37 -15.58 18.57 -12.64
C HIS A 37 -14.42 17.82 -11.98
N GLY A 38 -14.35 16.52 -12.28
CA GLY A 38 -13.24 15.65 -11.87
C GLY A 38 -12.08 15.69 -12.86
N GLY A 39 -11.19 14.69 -12.75
CA GLY A 39 -10.11 14.46 -13.70
C GLY A 39 -8.83 15.20 -13.34
N GLN A 40 -8.76 16.50 -13.61
CA GLN A 40 -7.60 17.35 -13.32
C GLN A 40 -8.01 18.62 -12.59
N CYS A 41 -7.15 19.09 -11.69
CA CYS A 41 -7.36 20.36 -11.01
C CYS A 41 -6.99 21.56 -11.88
N ASP A 42 -7.87 22.54 -11.97
CA ASP A 42 -7.66 23.76 -12.77
C ASP A 42 -6.57 24.67 -12.21
N LYS A 43 -6.37 24.64 -10.88
CA LYS A 43 -5.42 25.51 -10.19
C LYS A 43 -3.99 24.96 -10.16
N CYS A 44 -3.83 23.66 -9.88
CA CYS A 44 -2.51 23.05 -9.66
C CYS A 44 -2.17 21.92 -10.64
N GLY A 45 -3.07 21.57 -11.58
CA GLY A 45 -2.83 20.53 -12.58
C GLY A 45 -2.79 19.10 -12.05
N THR A 46 -3.08 18.86 -10.77
CA THR A 46 -3.08 17.51 -10.18
C THR A 46 -4.16 16.65 -10.82
N ASN A 47 -3.79 15.50 -11.36
CA ASN A 47 -4.74 14.51 -11.89
C ASN A 47 -5.26 13.62 -10.75
N PHE A 48 -6.57 13.61 -10.54
CA PHE A 48 -7.20 12.93 -9.40
C PHE A 48 -7.07 11.41 -9.46
N ALA A 49 -7.15 10.81 -10.66
CA ALA A 49 -6.98 9.37 -10.83
C ALA A 49 -5.54 8.93 -10.50
N LYS A 50 -4.54 9.67 -10.99
CA LYS A 50 -3.13 9.41 -10.68
C LYS A 50 -2.84 9.58 -9.19
N TYR A 51 -3.40 10.62 -8.57
CA TYR A 51 -3.23 10.87 -7.14
C TYR A 51 -3.82 9.74 -6.29
N ALA A 52 -5.04 9.29 -6.60
CA ALA A 52 -5.66 8.15 -5.92
C ALA A 52 -4.85 6.85 -6.09
N ALA A 53 -4.36 6.58 -7.31
CA ALA A 53 -3.51 5.41 -7.57
C ALA A 53 -2.21 5.45 -6.76
N MET A 54 -1.59 6.63 -6.63
CA MET A 54 -0.38 6.82 -5.82
C MET A 54 -0.64 6.56 -4.33
N LEU A 55 -1.76 7.05 -3.77
CA LEU A 55 -2.15 6.78 -2.39
C LEU A 55 -2.35 5.29 -2.13
N LEU A 56 -3.03 4.59 -3.05
CA LEU A 56 -3.24 3.15 -2.95
C LEU A 56 -1.92 2.38 -3.03
N SER A 57 -1.04 2.73 -3.96
CA SER A 57 0.26 2.05 -4.09
C SER A 57 1.14 2.28 -2.87
N GLN A 58 1.10 3.47 -2.27
CA GLN A 58 1.82 3.77 -1.03
C GLN A 58 1.26 2.96 0.15
N ALA A 59 -0.07 2.85 0.28
CA ALA A 59 -0.68 2.04 1.33
C ALA A 59 -0.31 0.55 1.19
N GLN A 60 -0.30 0.04 -0.06
CA GLN A 60 0.11 -1.33 -0.36
C GLN A 60 1.59 -1.58 -0.05
N SER A 61 2.49 -0.67 -0.44
CA SER A 61 3.93 -0.82 -0.17
C SER A 61 4.23 -0.80 1.32
N GLN A 62 3.57 0.07 2.09
CA GLN A 62 3.69 0.09 3.55
C GLN A 62 3.18 -1.21 4.19
N ALA A 63 2.04 -1.73 3.71
CA ALA A 63 1.51 -3.01 4.19
C ALA A 63 2.45 -4.17 3.87
N GLN A 64 3.06 -4.16 2.68
CA GLN A 64 4.01 -5.17 2.25
C GLN A 64 5.30 -5.13 3.07
N GLN A 65 5.87 -3.94 3.30
CA GLN A 65 7.05 -3.75 4.15
C GLN A 65 6.82 -4.28 5.56
N LYS A 66 5.64 -4.04 6.15
CA LYS A 66 5.28 -4.58 7.46
C LYS A 66 5.25 -6.11 7.47
N ARG A 67 4.73 -6.74 6.41
CA ARG A 67 4.69 -8.21 6.27
C ARG A 67 6.10 -8.79 6.09
N GLU A 68 6.92 -8.16 5.26
CA GLU A 68 8.31 -8.56 5.02
C GLU A 68 9.15 -8.47 6.29
N ALA A 69 9.01 -7.38 7.06
CA ALA A 69 9.70 -7.23 8.34
C ALA A 69 9.38 -8.35 9.35
N VAL A 70 8.14 -8.85 9.36
CA VAL A 70 7.75 -10.01 10.18
C VAL A 70 8.34 -11.30 9.61
N GLY A 71 8.27 -11.49 8.29
CA GLY A 71 8.83 -12.66 7.61
C GLY A 71 10.34 -12.80 7.78
N ASP A 72 11.08 -11.70 7.72
CA ASP A 72 12.54 -11.70 7.82
C ASP A 72 13.03 -12.11 9.22
N ARG A 73 12.33 -11.69 10.29
CA ARG A 73 12.61 -12.16 11.65
C ARG A 73 12.48 -13.68 11.76
N HIS A 74 11.43 -14.24 11.16
CA HIS A 74 11.20 -15.69 11.17
C HIS A 74 12.29 -16.44 10.39
N LYS A 75 12.72 -15.90 9.24
CA LYS A 75 13.83 -16.48 8.46
C LYS A 75 15.15 -16.47 9.24
N VAL A 76 15.49 -15.35 9.89
CA VAL A 76 16.71 -15.24 10.70
C VAL A 76 16.67 -16.23 11.86
N LEU A 77 15.56 -16.31 12.60
CA LEU A 77 15.41 -17.26 13.69
C LEU A 77 15.60 -18.71 13.21
N LYS A 78 14.97 -19.07 12.09
CA LYS A 78 15.12 -20.40 11.49
C LYS A 78 16.57 -20.70 11.09
N GLN A 79 17.29 -19.73 10.54
CA GLN A 79 18.71 -19.89 10.20
C GLN A 79 19.59 -20.04 11.44
N VAL A 80 19.34 -19.28 12.50
CA VAL A 80 20.07 -19.42 13.78
C VAL A 80 19.86 -20.79 14.39
N ILE A 81 18.61 -21.27 14.47
CA ILE A 81 18.29 -22.62 14.99
C ILE A 81 19.00 -23.69 14.15
N LEU A 82 18.94 -23.58 12.82
CA LEU A 82 19.60 -24.52 11.92
C LEU A 82 21.11 -24.55 12.14
N ALA A 83 21.75 -23.37 12.27
CA ALA A 83 23.19 -23.27 12.52
C ALA A 83 23.61 -23.90 13.85
N ILE A 84 22.83 -23.70 14.92
CA ILE A 84 23.09 -24.34 16.21
C ILE A 84 22.98 -25.87 16.09
N LEU A 85 21.93 -26.37 15.44
CA LEU A 85 21.74 -27.81 15.26
C LEU A 85 22.85 -28.43 14.41
N THR A 86 23.27 -27.79 13.32
CA THR A 86 24.31 -28.34 12.43
C THR A 86 25.71 -28.20 13.01
N CYS A 87 26.08 -27.05 13.61
CA CYS A 87 27.38 -26.89 14.28
C CYS A 87 27.49 -27.74 15.56
N GLY A 88 26.41 -27.83 16.35
CA GLY A 88 26.36 -28.65 17.55
C GLY A 88 26.47 -30.15 17.27
N LEU A 89 25.81 -30.65 16.23
CA LEU A 89 25.98 -32.04 15.79
C LEU A 89 27.42 -32.32 15.33
N SER A 90 28.03 -31.42 14.54
CA SER A 90 29.40 -31.61 14.05
C SER A 90 30.42 -31.72 15.18
N LEU A 91 30.28 -30.92 16.24
CA LEU A 91 31.13 -31.01 17.43
C LEU A 91 30.91 -32.31 18.22
N LEU A 92 29.66 -32.75 18.36
CA LEU A 92 29.33 -34.03 19.00
C LEU A 92 29.91 -35.22 18.23
N PHE A 93 29.80 -35.22 16.90
CA PHE A 93 30.38 -36.26 16.06
C PHE A 93 31.91 -36.26 16.12
N TYR A 94 32.54 -35.09 16.10
CA TYR A 94 33.99 -34.95 16.22
C TYR A 94 34.53 -35.46 17.57
N HIS A 95 33.85 -35.13 18.67
CA HIS A 95 34.25 -35.62 19.99
C HIS A 95 34.00 -37.13 20.14
N ARG A 96 32.90 -37.65 19.59
CA ARG A 96 32.59 -39.09 19.60
C ARG A 96 33.58 -39.90 18.78
N SER A 97 34.02 -39.40 17.62
CA SER A 97 35.04 -40.09 16.83
C SER A 97 36.38 -40.13 17.57
N ARG A 98 36.79 -39.03 18.23
CA ARG A 98 38.03 -39.00 19.01
C ARG A 98 38.05 -40.00 20.17
N VAL A 99 36.93 -40.16 20.88
CA VAL A 99 36.83 -41.10 22.02
C VAL A 99 36.82 -42.56 21.56
N MET A 100 36.46 -42.85 20.31
CA MET A 100 36.48 -44.22 19.76
C MET A 100 37.84 -44.64 19.20
N ASP A 101 38.77 -43.70 19.03
CA ASP A 101 40.13 -43.95 18.52
C ASP A 101 41.19 -44.12 19.64
N GLU A 102 40.81 -43.96 20.93
CA GLU A 102 41.60 -44.29 22.13
C GLU A 102 41.18 -45.65 22.73
#